data_AF-A0A945L7G4-F1
#
_entry.id   AF-A0A945L7G4-F1
#
_cell.length_a   1.000
_cell.length_b   1.000
_cell.length_c   1.000
_cell.angle_alpha   90.00
_cell.angle_beta   90.00
_cell.angle_gamma   90.00
#
_symmetry.space_group_name_H-M   'P 1'
#
loop_
_entity.id
_entity.type
_entity.pdbx_description
1 polymer ?
#
loop_
_entity_poly.entity_id
_entity_poly.type
_entity_poly.pdbx_seq_one_letter_code
_entity_poly.pdbx_strand_id
1 'polypeptide(L)'
;MAIPDTLLLGPGPCNISDLVRGALAQPLLGHLDPGFLEIMESTKSQLREVFQTKNKVTFPVSATGSAGMEFLLINFLEAGDKIV
;
A
#
# COMPACT_ATOMS: atom_id res chain seq x y z
N MET A 1 24.20 -15.04 6.80
CA MET A 1 23.23 -15.21 7.90
C MET A 1 22.02 -15.92 7.32
N ALA A 2 21.62 -17.08 7.86
CA ALA A 2 20.40 -17.74 7.44
C ALA A 2 19.25 -17.23 8.32
N ILE A 3 18.15 -16.78 7.71
CA ILE A 3 16.94 -16.37 8.42
C ILE A 3 16.03 -17.61 8.51
N PRO A 4 15.58 -18.00 9.71
CA PRO A 4 14.72 -19.17 9.87
C PRO A 4 13.33 -18.92 9.29
N ASP A 5 12.74 -19.94 8.66
CA ASP A 5 11.34 -19.89 8.23
C ASP A 5 10.45 -19.97 9.47
N THR A 6 9.70 -18.89 9.73
CA THR A 6 8.91 -18.72 10.96
C THR A 6 7.47 -18.49 10.58
N LEU A 7 6.56 -19.32 11.12
CA LEU A 7 5.12 -19.10 11.00
C LEU A 7 4.71 -17.95 11.93
N LEU A 8 4.24 -16.84 11.34
CA LEU A 8 3.85 -15.62 12.02
C LEU A 8 2.34 -15.62 12.29
N LEU A 9 1.96 -15.85 13.55
CA LEU A 9 0.56 -15.89 14.00
C LEU A 9 0.17 -14.71 14.92
N GLY A 10 1.00 -13.66 14.94
CA GLY A 10 0.70 -12.41 15.66
C GLY A 10 -0.24 -11.48 14.87
N PRO A 11 -0.58 -10.30 15.42
CA PRO A 11 -1.45 -9.32 14.77
C PRO A 11 -0.79 -8.57 13.59
N GLY A 12 0.49 -8.84 13.31
CA GLY A 12 1.24 -8.25 12.21
C GLY A 12 2.71 -8.03 12.57
N PRO A 13 3.63 -8.06 11.59
CA PRO A 13 3.42 -8.48 10.19
C PRO A 13 3.11 -9.99 10.07
N CYS A 14 2.62 -10.42 8.91
CA CYS A 14 2.31 -11.83 8.62
C CYS A 14 3.21 -12.39 7.49
N ASN A 15 3.21 -13.71 7.32
CA ASN A 15 3.87 -14.33 6.16
C ASN A 15 3.16 -13.91 4.86
N ILE A 16 3.93 -13.52 3.85
CA ILE A 16 3.40 -13.25 2.50
C ILE A 16 3.25 -14.55 1.71
N SER A 17 2.31 -14.59 0.76
CA SER A 17 2.19 -15.71 -0.18
C SER A 17 3.39 -15.78 -1.13
N ASP A 18 3.68 -16.97 -1.65
CA ASP A 18 4.77 -17.16 -2.61
C ASP A 18 4.58 -16.36 -3.90
N LEU A 19 3.32 -16.10 -4.29
CA LEU A 19 2.99 -15.25 -5.43
C LEU A 19 3.47 -13.81 -5.20
N VAL A 20 3.20 -13.24 -4.02
CA VAL A 20 3.68 -11.88 -3.68
C VAL A 20 5.20 -11.85 -3.55
N ARG A 21 5.80 -12.89 -2.96
CA ARG A 21 7.25 -13.03 -2.86
C ARG A 21 7.92 -13.03 -4.24
N GLY A 22 7.36 -13.77 -5.19
CA GLY A 22 7.85 -13.83 -6.57
C GLY A 22 7.69 -12.50 -7.33
N ALA A 23 6.59 -11.76 -7.07
CA ALA A 23 6.36 -10.44 -7.65
C ALA A 23 7.40 -9.41 -7.17
N LEU A 24 7.77 -9.44 -5.88
CA LEU A 24 8.79 -8.54 -5.32
C LEU A 24 10.20 -8.79 -5.88
N ALA A 25 10.46 -9.96 -6.45
CA ALA A 25 11.76 -10.31 -7.04
C ALA A 25 11.88 -9.93 -8.53
N GLN A 26 10.83 -9.35 -9.13
CA GLN A 26 10.84 -8.94 -10.54
C GLN A 26 11.77 -7.73 -10.77
N PRO A 27 12.29 -7.54 -12.00
CA PRO A 27 13.06 -6.35 -12.36
C PRO A 27 12.29 -5.05 -12.12
N LEU A 28 13.02 -3.98 -11.80
CA LEU A 28 12.44 -2.67 -11.54
C LEU A 28 11.97 -1.99 -12.83
N LEU A 29 10.88 -1.23 -12.72
CA LEU A 29 10.36 -0.35 -13.77
C LEU A 29 10.62 1.12 -13.41
N GLY A 30 10.75 1.97 -14.43
CA GLY A 30 10.80 3.42 -14.25
C GLY A 30 9.43 3.98 -13.85
N HIS A 31 9.41 5.12 -13.15
CA HIS A 31 8.17 5.75 -12.67
C HIS A 31 7.24 6.27 -13.78
N LEU A 32 7.74 6.41 -15.01
CA LEU A 32 6.97 6.74 -16.22
C LEU A 32 6.90 5.58 -17.22
N ASP A 33 7.39 4.40 -16.85
CA ASP A 33 7.30 3.22 -17.70
C ASP A 33 5.83 2.86 -17.94
N PRO A 34 5.40 2.59 -19.20
CA PRO A 34 4.01 2.23 -19.49
C PRO A 34 3.50 1.05 -18.64
N GLY A 35 4.35 0.05 -18.38
CA GLY A 35 4.00 -1.09 -17.53
C GLY A 35 3.77 -0.69 -16.07
N PHE A 36 4.54 0.28 -15.55
CA PHE A 36 4.31 0.80 -14.20
C PHE A 36 2.97 1.55 -14.10
N LEU A 37 2.64 2.35 -15.13
CA LEU A 37 1.37 3.07 -15.19
C LEU A 37 0.17 2.12 -15.23
N GLU A 38 0.26 1.02 -15.98
CA GLU A 38 -0.77 -0.02 -16.03
C GLU A 38 -0.95 -0.70 -14.67
N ILE A 39 0.15 -1.07 -14.01
CA ILE A 39 0.12 -1.63 -12.64
C ILE A 39 -0.55 -0.67 -11.67
N MET A 40 -0.21 0.62 -11.73
CA MET A 40 -0.81 1.64 -10.87
C MET A 40 -2.32 1.76 -11.12
N GLU A 41 -2.80 1.80 -12.35
CA GLU A 41 -4.24 1.89 -12.62
C GLU A 41 -5.01 0.64 -12.20
N SER A 42 -4.45 -0.55 -12.44
CA SER A 42 -5.00 -1.80 -11.94
C SER A 42 -5.08 -1.81 -10.41
N THR A 43 -4.01 -1.38 -9.73
CA THR A 43 -3.94 -1.28 -8.27
C THR A 43 -4.99 -0.33 -7.71
N LYS A 44 -5.18 0.85 -8.30
CA LYS A 44 -6.25 1.78 -7.89
C LYS A 44 -7.64 1.15 -8.03
N SER A 45 -7.87 0.35 -9.07
CA SER A 45 -9.13 -0.37 -9.27
C SER A 45 -9.37 -1.44 -8.22
N GLN A 46 -8.37 -2.26 -7.94
CA GLN A 46 -8.42 -3.30 -6.92
C GLN A 46 -8.60 -2.70 -5.51
N LEU A 47 -7.95 -1.58 -5.21
CA LEU A 47 -8.15 -0.89 -3.92
C LEU A 47 -9.59 -0.39 -3.76
N ARG A 48 -10.23 0.11 -4.82
CA ARG A 48 -11.65 0.49 -4.77
C ARG A 48 -12.56 -0.71 -4.48
N GLU A 49 -12.23 -1.88 -5.02
CA GLU A 49 -12.93 -3.12 -4.72
C GLU A 49 -12.71 -3.54 -3.25
N VAL A 50 -11.47 -3.57 -2.77
CA VAL A 50 -11.14 -3.92 -1.37
C VAL A 50 -11.86 -2.99 -0.38
N PHE A 51 -11.86 -1.68 -0.64
CA PHE A 51 -12.52 -0.70 0.21
C PHE A 51 -14.02 -0.53 -0.08
N GLN A 52 -14.58 -1.26 -1.05
CA GLN A 52 -15.99 -1.17 -1.46
C GLN A 52 -16.44 0.27 -1.74
N THR A 53 -15.64 1.03 -2.49
CA THR A 53 -15.88 2.46 -2.76
C THR A 53 -15.86 2.78 -4.26
N LYS A 54 -16.50 3.90 -4.62
CA LYS A 54 -16.47 4.48 -5.99
C LYS A 54 -15.56 5.70 -6.09
N ASN A 55 -14.81 6.04 -5.04
CA ASN A 55 -13.94 7.21 -5.01
C ASN A 55 -12.86 7.12 -6.12
N LYS A 56 -12.80 8.11 -6.99
CA LYS A 56 -11.79 8.16 -8.06
C LYS A 56 -10.38 8.34 -7.50
N VAL A 57 -10.25 9.12 -6.43
CA VAL A 57 -9.01 9.34 -5.70
C VAL A 57 -8.85 8.18 -4.70
N THR A 58 -8.26 7.09 -5.16
CA THR A 58 -7.94 5.91 -4.34
C THR A 58 -6.63 5.35 -4.87
N PHE A 59 -5.56 5.45 -4.08
CA PHE A 59 -4.21 5.10 -4.48
C PHE A 59 -3.37 4.73 -3.25
N PRO A 60 -2.30 3.93 -3.42
CA PRO A 60 -1.41 3.60 -2.31
C PRO A 60 -0.45 4.76 -2.00
N VAL A 61 -0.17 4.98 -0.72
CA VAL A 61 0.91 5.86 -0.25
C VAL A 61 2.12 4.99 0.04
N SER A 62 3.30 5.37 -0.48
CA SER A 62 4.56 4.63 -0.29
C SER A 62 5.12 4.80 1.12
N ALA A 63 4.47 4.20 2.11
CA ALA A 63 4.85 4.27 3.51
C ALA A 63 4.23 3.13 4.35
N THR A 64 4.49 3.11 5.65
CA THR A 64 3.81 2.23 6.61
C THR A 64 2.37 2.71 6.86
N GLY A 65 1.55 1.88 7.52
CA GLY A 65 0.16 2.22 7.82
C GLY A 65 -0.02 3.52 8.63
N SER A 66 0.85 3.79 9.60
CA SER A 66 0.80 5.02 10.41
C SER A 66 1.05 6.28 9.60
N ALA A 67 1.94 6.21 8.61
CA ALA A 67 2.20 7.33 7.70
C ALA A 67 1.03 7.55 6.72
N GLY A 68 0.24 6.52 6.41
CA GLY A 68 -1.03 6.69 5.70
C GLY A 68 -2.06 7.50 6.50
N MET A 69 -2.12 7.27 7.83
CA MET A 69 -2.95 8.07 8.73
C MET A 69 -2.43 9.51 8.81
N GLU A 70 -1.11 9.70 8.96
CA GLU A 70 -0.49 11.03 8.95
C GLU A 70 -0.78 11.78 7.64
N PHE A 71 -0.62 11.13 6.49
CA PHE A 71 -0.93 11.71 5.18
C PHE A 71 -2.36 12.26 5.13
N LEU A 72 -3.34 11.55 5.70
CA LEU A 72 -4.71 12.04 5.77
C LEU A 72 -4.78 13.28 6.70
N LEU A 73 -4.28 13.18 7.93
CA LEU A 73 -4.41 14.28 8.91
C LEU A 73 -3.77 15.58 8.42
N ILE A 74 -2.55 15.52 7.88
CA ILE A 74 -1.81 16.73 7.47
C ILE A 74 -2.40 17.41 6.23
N ASN A 75 -3.18 16.70 5.42
CA ASN A 75 -3.80 17.27 4.22
C ASN A 75 -5.21 17.84 4.50
N PHE A 76 -5.86 17.42 5.58
CA PHE A 76 -7.24 17.81 5.89
C PHE A 76 -7.39 18.73 7.11
N LEU A 77 -6.38 18.81 7.97
CA LEU A 77 -6.43 19.62 9.20
C LEU A 77 -5.53 20.85 9.11
N GLU A 78 -6.02 21.96 9.64
CA GLU A 78 -5.27 23.18 9.88
C GLU A 78 -5.07 23.42 11.39
N ALA A 79 -4.20 24.38 11.73
CA ALA A 79 -3.94 24.75 13.11
C ALA A 79 -5.20 25.33 13.76
N GLY A 80 -5.68 24.67 14.83
CA GLY A 80 -6.89 25.08 15.56
C GLY A 80 -8.12 24.24 15.28
N ASP A 81 -8.07 23.33 14.30
CA ASP A 81 -9.16 22.39 14.03
C ASP A 81 -9.37 21.43 15.20
N LYS A 82 -10.64 21.08 15.43
CA LYS A 82 -11.05 20.10 16.44
C LYS A 82 -11.35 18.77 15.74
N ILE A 83 -10.69 17.70 16.19
CA ILE A 83 -10.89 16.32 15.75
C ILE A 83 -11.36 15.46 16.93
N VAL A 84 -12.14 14.40 16.67
CA VAL A 84 -12.65 13.43 17.66
C VAL A 84 -12.08 12.05 17.36
#